data_AF-A0A2D7G8T0-F1
#
_entry.id   AF-A0A2D7G8T0-F1
#
_cell.length_a   1.000
_cell.length_b   1.000
_cell.length_c   1.000
_cell.angle_alpha   90.00
_cell.angle_beta   90.00
_cell.angle_gamma   90.00
#
_symmetry.space_group_name_H-M   'P 1'
#
loop_
_entity.id
_entity.type
_entity.pdbx_description
1 polymer ?
#
loop_
_entity_poly.entity_id
_entity_poly.type
_entity_poly.pdbx_seq_one_letter_code
_entity_poly.pdbx_strand_id
1 'polypeptide(L)'
;MGSMKRKIERKKLLKKKKAMDKAMKGVTEKVEAMPKICGVCGDNFDNTDKEMLNQWRIAVYDDGRFHLTCPKCGPTPEEIASSKDPNS
;
A
#
# COMPACT_ATOMS: atom_id res chain seq x y z
N MET A 1 -26.29 36.19 -11.83
CA MET A 1 -24.83 35.91 -11.76
C MET A 1 -24.53 34.44 -11.40
N GLY A 2 -24.94 33.44 -12.21
CA GLY A 2 -24.81 32.00 -11.87
C GLY A 2 -23.71 31.21 -12.61
N SER A 3 -23.12 31.79 -13.67
CA SER A 3 -22.26 31.07 -14.62
C SER A 3 -20.79 30.96 -14.17
N MET A 4 -20.25 31.99 -13.50
CA MET A 4 -18.85 31.98 -13.04
C MET A 4 -18.60 31.03 -11.86
N LYS A 5 -19.52 30.94 -10.89
CA LYS A 5 -19.41 29.99 -9.77
C LYS A 5 -19.35 28.53 -10.26
N ARG A 6 -20.24 28.14 -11.19
CA ARG A 6 -20.22 26.81 -11.82
C ARG A 6 -18.92 26.50 -12.56
N LYS A 7 -18.34 27.48 -13.27
CA LYS A 7 -17.04 27.29 -13.94
C LYS A 7 -15.90 27.08 -12.95
N ILE A 8 -15.91 27.80 -11.82
CA ILE A 8 -14.89 27.66 -10.77
C ILE A 8 -15.00 26.28 -10.10
N GLU A 9 -16.21 25.82 -9.78
CA GLU A 9 -16.45 24.51 -9.19
C GLU A 9 -16.02 23.36 -10.11
N ARG A 10 -16.35 23.43 -11.41
CA ARG A 10 -15.87 22.44 -12.39
C ARG A 10 -14.35 22.36 -12.44
N LYS A 11 -13.66 23.51 -12.43
CA LYS A 11 -12.18 23.54 -12.41
C LYS A 11 -11.61 22.91 -11.12
N LYS A 12 -12.25 23.13 -9.97
CA LYS A 12 -11.84 22.50 -8.70
C LYS A 12 -12.03 20.98 -8.73
N LEU A 13 -13.17 20.48 -9.24
CA LEU A 13 -13.44 19.05 -9.38
C LEU A 13 -12.44 18.37 -10.32
N LEU A 14 -12.14 18.98 -11.48
CA LEU A 14 -11.15 18.45 -12.42
C LEU A 14 -9.74 18.40 -11.81
N LYS A 15 -9.35 19.42 -11.04
CA LYS A 15 -8.07 19.41 -10.31
C LYS A 15 -8.02 18.32 -9.25
N LYS A 16 -9.09 18.14 -8.47
CA LYS A 16 -9.19 17.04 -7.49
C LYS A 16 -9.11 15.67 -8.15
N LYS A 17 -9.81 15.46 -9.26
CA LYS A 17 -9.78 14.20 -10.01
C LYS A 17 -8.37 13.89 -10.52
N LYS A 18 -7.69 14.85 -11.16
CA LYS A 18 -6.29 14.68 -11.60
C LYS A 18 -5.31 14.39 -10.47
N ALA A 19 -5.51 15.01 -9.30
CA ALA A 19 -4.69 14.74 -8.12
C ALA A 19 -4.90 13.32 -7.59
N MET A 20 -6.16 12.86 -7.53
CA MET A 20 -6.47 11.47 -7.17
C MET A 20 -5.95 10.47 -8.20
N ASP A 21 -6.12 10.72 -9.49
CA ASP A 21 -5.57 9.87 -10.56
C ASP A 21 -4.04 9.74 -10.45
N LYS A 22 -3.34 10.84 -10.16
CA LYS A 22 -1.87 10.82 -9.98
C LYS A 22 -1.46 10.06 -8.72
N ALA A 23 -2.20 10.22 -7.62
CA ALA A 23 -1.94 9.48 -6.39
C ALA A 23 -2.22 7.97 -6.57
N MET A 24 -3.32 7.60 -7.25
CA MET A 24 -3.63 6.21 -7.53
C MET A 24 -2.62 5.55 -8.47
N LYS A 25 -2.14 6.25 -9.51
CA LYS A 25 -1.09 5.73 -10.40
C LYS A 25 0.18 5.37 -9.63
N GLY A 26 0.66 6.27 -8.77
CA GLY A 26 1.87 6.00 -7.97
C GLY A 26 1.70 4.87 -6.96
N VAL A 27 0.47 4.59 -6.49
CA VAL A 27 0.18 3.41 -5.67
C VAL A 27 0.11 2.15 -6.52
N THR A 28 -0.52 2.20 -7.70
CA THR A 28 -0.66 1.06 -8.62
C THR A 28 0.70 0.57 -9.09
N GLU A 29 1.60 1.47 -9.51
CA GLU A 29 2.96 1.12 -9.95
C GLU A 29 3.76 0.43 -8.85
N LYS A 30 3.57 0.84 -7.59
CA LYS A 30 4.24 0.22 -6.42
C LYS A 30 3.66 -1.15 -6.07
N VAL A 31 2.36 -1.33 -6.26
CA VAL A 31 1.68 -2.63 -6.05
C VAL A 31 2.04 -3.61 -7.17
N GLU A 32 2.22 -3.15 -8.41
CA GLU A 32 2.68 -3.98 -9.53
C GLU A 32 4.14 -4.41 -9.38
N ALA A 33 5.01 -3.53 -8.86
CA ALA A 33 6.40 -3.85 -8.58
C ALA A 33 6.59 -4.73 -7.33
N MET A 34 5.52 -5.05 -6.62
CA MET A 34 5.58 -5.84 -5.40
C MET A 34 5.92 -7.31 -5.73
N PRO A 35 6.90 -7.90 -5.03
CA PRO A 35 7.22 -9.30 -5.24
C PRO A 35 6.00 -10.17 -4.93
N LYS A 36 5.73 -11.15 -5.81
CA LYS A 36 4.62 -12.11 -5.66
C LYS A 36 5.04 -13.40 -4.97
N ILE A 37 6.21 -13.40 -4.34
CA ILE A 37 6.77 -14.55 -3.67
C ILE A 37 7.37 -14.15 -2.33
N CYS A 38 7.32 -15.06 -1.36
CA CYS A 38 7.99 -14.87 -0.10
C CYS A 38 9.50 -14.93 -0.29
N GLY A 39 10.23 -13.94 0.23
CA GLY A 39 11.70 -13.91 0.17
C GLY A 39 12.41 -14.93 1.06
N VAL A 40 11.66 -15.69 1.89
CA VAL A 40 12.19 -16.70 2.81
C VAL A 40 11.92 -18.12 2.28
N CYS A 41 10.65 -18.48 2.08
CA CYS A 41 10.27 -19.83 1.65
C CYS A 41 9.93 -19.95 0.15
N GLY A 42 9.75 -18.83 -0.56
CA GLY A 42 9.33 -18.82 -1.96
C GLY A 42 7.82 -19.01 -2.19
N ASP A 43 6.99 -19.06 -1.14
CA ASP A 43 5.53 -19.20 -1.29
C ASP A 43 4.95 -18.08 -2.17
N ASN A 44 3.97 -18.43 -3.00
CA ASN A 44 3.27 -17.48 -3.86
C ASN A 44 2.32 -16.59 -3.04
N PHE A 45 2.34 -15.31 -3.37
CA PHE A 45 1.46 -14.28 -2.83
C PHE A 45 0.50 -13.80 -3.90
N ASP A 46 -0.79 -13.87 -3.59
CA ASP A 46 -1.84 -13.28 -4.40
C ASP A 46 -2.25 -11.92 -3.81
N ASN A 47 -2.00 -10.86 -4.58
CA ASN A 47 -2.36 -9.49 -4.20
C ASN A 47 -3.84 -9.16 -4.47
N THR A 48 -4.59 -10.07 -5.08
CA THR A 48 -6.05 -9.96 -5.24
C THR A 48 -6.80 -10.55 -4.05
N ASP A 49 -6.14 -11.43 -3.28
CA ASP A 49 -6.70 -12.04 -2.08
C ASP A 49 -6.55 -11.11 -0.86
N LYS A 50 -7.70 -10.70 -0.31
CA LYS A 50 -7.76 -9.83 0.87
C LYS A 50 -7.24 -10.51 2.13
N GLU A 51 -7.41 -11.82 2.27
CA GLU A 51 -6.93 -12.56 3.44
C GLU A 51 -5.39 -12.61 3.42
N MET A 52 -4.81 -12.87 2.24
CA MET A 52 -3.35 -12.82 2.08
C MET A 52 -2.79 -11.42 2.34
N LEU A 53 -3.43 -10.36 1.83
CA LEU A 53 -2.99 -8.98 2.09
C LEU A 53 -2.95 -8.62 3.58
N ASN A 54 -3.84 -9.19 4.39
CA ASN A 54 -3.87 -8.93 5.84
C ASN A 54 -2.83 -9.74 6.61
N GLN A 55 -2.50 -10.94 6.13
CA GLN A 55 -1.60 -11.87 6.83
C GLN A 55 -0.14 -11.67 6.42
N TRP A 56 0.12 -11.25 5.19
CA TRP A 56 1.47 -11.12 4.65
C TRP A 56 2.10 -9.77 5.02
N ARG A 57 3.42 -9.78 5.21
CA ARG A 57 4.18 -8.62 5.68
C ARG A 57 5.06 -8.09 4.57
N ILE A 58 5.03 -6.78 4.37
CA ILE A 58 5.89 -6.06 3.41
C ILE A 58 6.90 -5.23 4.19
N ALA A 59 8.18 -5.59 4.08
CA ALA A 59 9.28 -4.74 4.52
C ALA A 59 9.73 -3.86 3.35
N VAL A 60 9.84 -2.56 3.59
CA VAL A 60 10.38 -1.58 2.64
C VAL A 60 11.69 -1.07 3.22
N TYR A 61 12.79 -1.32 2.52
CA TYR A 61 14.11 -0.85 2.92
C TYR A 61 14.39 0.55 2.36
N ASP A 62 15.31 1.28 2.98
CA ASP A 62 15.67 2.66 2.58
C ASP A 62 16.26 2.74 1.15
N ASP A 63 16.79 1.64 0.65
CA ASP A 63 17.28 1.50 -0.72
C ASP A 63 16.15 1.27 -1.75
N GLY A 64 14.89 1.26 -1.30
CA GLY A 64 13.71 1.06 -2.14
C GLY A 64 13.42 -0.40 -2.47
N ARG A 65 14.15 -1.37 -1.88
CA ARG A 65 13.83 -2.79 -2.04
C ARG A 65 12.61 -3.16 -1.20
N PHE A 66 11.71 -3.92 -1.81
CA PHE A 66 10.56 -4.53 -1.15
C PHE A 66 10.90 -5.98 -0.83
N HIS A 67 10.64 -6.40 0.40
CA HIS A 67 10.76 -7.79 0.80
C HIS A 67 9.43 -8.26 1.39
N LEU A 68 8.93 -9.34 0.81
CA LEU A 68 7.64 -9.91 1.19
C LEU A 68 7.86 -11.17 2.03
N THR A 69 7.20 -11.23 3.18
CA THR A 69 7.33 -12.33 4.12
C THR A 69 5.99 -12.98 4.39
N CYS A 70 5.97 -14.32 4.26
CA CYS A 70 4.80 -15.14 4.50
C CYS A 70 4.44 -15.19 5.99
N PRO A 71 3.17 -15.40 6.37
CA PRO A 71 2.75 -15.48 7.77
C PRO A 71 3.37 -16.66 8.54
N LYS A 72 3.89 -17.68 7.84
CA LYS A 72 4.63 -18.80 8.45
C LYS A 72 6.10 -18.48 8.69
N CYS A 73 6.63 -17.51 7.96
CA CYS A 73 8.05 -17.18 7.85
C CYS A 73 8.42 -15.99 8.73
N GLY A 74 7.48 -15.05 8.85
CA GLY A 74 7.63 -13.83 9.63
C GLY A 74 7.05 -14.00 11.03
N PRO A 75 7.40 -13.09 11.94
CA PRO A 75 6.81 -13.06 13.26
C PRO A 75 5.31 -12.79 13.18
N THR A 76 4.56 -13.45 14.06
CA THR A 76 3.11 -13.37 14.11
C THR A 76 2.65 -11.93 14.38
N PRO A 77 1.39 -11.57 14.04
CA PRO A 77 0.80 -10.29 14.43
C PRO A 77 1.02 -9.91 15.90
N GLU A 78 0.98 -10.91 16.77
CA GLU A 78 1.08 -10.79 18.23
C GLU A 78 2.51 -10.46 18.69
N GLU A 79 3.53 -11.07 18.06
CA GLU A 79 4.94 -10.81 18.35
C GLU A 79 5.36 -9.37 17.99
N ILE A 80 4.80 -8.83 16.90
CA ILE A 80 5.07 -7.44 16.49
C ILE A 80 4.26 -6.44 17.31
N ALA A 81 3.03 -6.79 17.71
CA ALA A 81 2.23 -5.94 18.59
C ALA A 81 2.93 -5.73 19.94
N SER A 82 3.57 -6.76 20.49
CA SER A 82 4.39 -6.65 21.71
C SER A 82 5.66 -5.79 21.55
N SER A 83 6.11 -5.52 20.32
CA SER A 83 7.33 -4.74 20.05
C SER A 83 7.06 -3.24 19.89
N LYS A 84 5.79 -2.80 19.98
CA LYS A 84 5.37 -1.41 19.76
C LYS A 84 5.11 -0.62 21.05
N ASP A 85 5.61 -1.08 22.19
CA ASP A 85 5.63 -0.32 23.44
C ASP A 85 7.02 0.31 23.71
N PRO A 86 7.32 1.52 23.20
CA PRO A 86 8.43 2.32 23.70
C PRO A 86 7.92 3.38 24.70
N ASN A 87 7.45 2.98 25.89
CA ASN A 87 7.54 3.75 27.15
C ASN A 87 6.76 3.07 28.28
N SER A 88 7.51 2.49 29.22
CA SER A 88 7.30 2.75 30.65
C SER A 88 8.42 3.67 31.12
#